data_AF-S4P4U7-F1
#
_entry.id   AF-S4P4U7-F1
#
_cell.length_a   1.000
_cell.length_b   1.000
_cell.length_c   1.000
_cell.angle_alpha   90.00
_cell.angle_beta   90.00
_cell.angle_gamma   90.00
#
_symmetry.space_group_name_H-M   'P 1'
#
loop_
_entity.id
_entity.type
_entity.pdbx_description
1 polymer ?
#
loop_
_entity_poly.entity_id
_entity_poly.type
_entity_poly.pdbx_seq_one_letter_code
_entity_poly.pdbx_strand_id
1 'polypeptide(L)'
;MNIEPAILVMHHSMRSHPAVTATLLDFLCRIIPNFYPPFADKVKQGIFNSLQQIIEKRVLPNLQPLFDSPKLDRELRTTVRETFKEFCSNGNGEGVSGIRDEGNEDIPRGGPDEPAFSDDEDDAPPHIAEDTDDDDLPLSEVRARERPELAAALPVILRPFAETLLDERTSVAATALLDACGSPSPTPTALADLFVAILQEAPPLKMSRFPSPSELETILNSPIFSMFHYLVPGNSTEGRRKLVLETLKEIYTQ
;
A
#
# COMPACT_ATOMS: atom_id res chain seq x y z
N MET A 1 18.94 -8.89 -8.39
CA MET A 1 18.64 -8.49 -7.00
C MET A 1 17.27 -9.06 -6.67
N ASN A 2 17.16 -9.96 -5.68
CA ASN A 2 15.88 -10.60 -5.37
C ASN A 2 15.17 -9.96 -4.17
N ILE A 3 15.87 -9.13 -3.40
CA ILE A 3 15.38 -8.51 -2.15
C ILE A 3 15.01 -7.03 -2.29
N GLU A 4 15.51 -6.37 -3.35
CA GLU A 4 15.25 -4.96 -3.63
C GLU A 4 13.76 -4.63 -3.85
N PRO A 5 12.98 -5.44 -4.61
CA PRO A 5 11.57 -5.13 -4.79
C PRO A 5 10.80 -5.05 -3.47
N ALA A 6 11.09 -5.93 -2.52
CA ALA A 6 10.39 -5.97 -1.23
C ALA A 6 10.63 -4.71 -0.40
N ILE A 7 11.88 -4.26 -0.27
CA ILE A 7 12.18 -3.06 0.52
C ILE A 7 11.71 -1.77 -0.15
N LEU A 8 11.75 -1.71 -1.49
CA LEU A 8 11.24 -0.56 -2.24
C LEU A 8 9.71 -0.47 -2.17
N VAL A 9 9.01 -1.61 -2.17
CA VAL A 9 7.56 -1.63 -1.92
C VAL A 9 7.27 -1.04 -0.54
N MET A 10 7.93 -1.52 0.53
CA MET A 10 7.77 -0.98 1.87
C MET A 10 8.01 0.55 1.93
N HIS A 11 9.07 1.03 1.28
CA HIS A 11 9.42 2.45 1.28
C HIS A 11 8.41 3.32 0.52
N HIS A 12 8.03 2.93 -0.70
CA HIS A 12 7.10 3.69 -1.52
C HIS A 12 5.66 3.63 -0.98
N SER A 13 5.23 2.50 -0.42
CA SER A 13 3.90 2.38 0.17
C SER A 13 3.75 3.16 1.48
N MET A 14 4.84 3.49 2.18
CA MET A 14 4.76 4.23 3.46
C MET A 14 4.05 5.60 3.32
N ARG A 15 4.07 6.22 2.13
CA ARG A 15 3.38 7.50 1.90
C ARG A 15 1.88 7.31 1.69
N SER A 16 1.47 6.44 0.78
CA SER A 16 0.08 6.29 0.32
C SER A 16 -0.68 5.16 1.02
N HIS A 17 -0.02 4.05 1.35
CA HIS A 17 -0.62 2.86 1.97
C HIS A 17 0.27 2.34 3.13
N PRO A 18 0.37 3.09 4.26
CA PRO A 18 1.24 2.72 5.38
C PRO A 18 0.91 1.33 5.97
N ALA A 19 -0.34 0.86 5.85
CA ALA A 19 -0.76 -0.49 6.24
C ALA A 19 0.01 -1.60 5.48
N VAL A 20 0.35 -1.40 4.21
CA VAL A 20 1.16 -2.36 3.43
C VAL A 20 2.54 -2.47 4.04
N THR A 21 3.16 -1.34 4.39
CA THR A 21 4.48 -1.37 5.02
C THR A 21 4.42 -1.99 6.41
N ALA A 22 3.39 -1.66 7.19
CA ALA A 22 3.19 -2.20 8.52
C ALA A 22 3.06 -3.74 8.51
N THR A 23 2.22 -4.27 7.62
CA THR A 23 2.04 -5.74 7.48
C THR A 23 3.30 -6.45 7.02
N LEU A 24 4.06 -5.87 6.09
CA LEU A 24 5.32 -6.45 5.62
C LEU A 24 6.42 -6.41 6.71
N LEU A 25 6.49 -5.35 7.51
CA LEU A 25 7.41 -5.26 8.65
C LEU A 25 7.02 -6.22 9.78
N ASP A 26 5.73 -6.33 10.09
CA ASP A 26 5.21 -7.29 11.06
C ASP A 26 5.51 -8.73 10.62
N PHE A 27 5.27 -9.05 9.34
CA PHE A 27 5.66 -10.34 8.76
C PHE A 27 7.16 -10.60 8.91
N LEU A 28 8.01 -9.61 8.62
CA LEU A 28 9.47 -9.75 8.73
C LEU A 28 9.92 -10.04 10.18
N CYS A 29 9.25 -9.47 11.17
CA CYS A 29 9.53 -9.76 12.58
C CYS A 29 9.01 -11.15 12.98
N ARG A 30 7.79 -11.50 12.57
CA ARG A 30 7.15 -12.79 12.91
C ARG A 30 7.77 -13.98 12.21
N ILE A 31 8.30 -13.82 11.00
CA ILE A 31 8.85 -14.94 10.24
C ILE A 31 10.14 -15.50 10.86
N ILE A 32 10.89 -14.67 11.60
CA ILE A 32 12.15 -15.06 12.24
C ILE A 32 11.98 -16.26 13.19
N PRO A 33 11.11 -16.21 14.21
CA PRO A 33 10.91 -17.35 15.11
C PRO A 33 10.01 -18.45 14.51
N ASN A 34 9.17 -18.13 13.54
CA ASN A 34 8.08 -19.03 13.10
C ASN A 34 8.35 -19.81 11.81
N PHE A 35 9.30 -19.39 10.95
CA PHE A 35 9.55 -20.08 9.68
C PHE A 35 10.09 -21.49 9.90
N TYR A 36 11.16 -21.60 10.67
CA TYR A 36 11.73 -22.88 11.08
C TYR A 36 12.48 -22.70 12.41
N PRO A 37 11.81 -22.94 13.56
CA PRO A 37 12.34 -22.59 14.88
C PRO A 37 13.76 -23.09 15.19
N PRO A 38 14.17 -24.33 14.79
CA PRO A 38 15.53 -24.81 15.04
C PRO A 38 16.62 -24.02 14.28
N PHE A 39 16.25 -23.19 13.31
CA PHE A 39 17.15 -22.36 12.51
C PHE A 39 16.82 -20.87 12.60
N ALA A 40 16.04 -20.45 13.61
CA ALA A 40 15.63 -19.05 13.78
C ALA A 40 16.81 -18.08 13.73
N ASP A 41 17.95 -18.42 14.33
CA ASP A 41 19.18 -17.62 14.30
C ASP A 41 19.71 -17.43 12.88
N LYS A 42 19.67 -18.48 12.04
CA LYS A 42 20.10 -18.40 10.64
C LYS A 42 19.13 -17.56 9.80
N VAL A 43 17.83 -17.66 10.06
CA VAL A 43 16.81 -16.84 9.40
C VAL A 43 17.02 -15.37 9.76
N LYS A 44 17.21 -15.07 11.06
CA LYS A 44 17.53 -13.73 11.53
C LYS A 44 18.78 -13.18 10.85
N GLN A 45 19.88 -13.94 10.85
CA GLN A 45 21.13 -13.52 10.21
C GLN A 45 20.96 -13.28 8.70
N GLY A 46 20.17 -14.11 8.01
CA GLY A 46 19.88 -13.94 6.58
C GLY A 46 19.13 -12.64 6.28
N ILE A 47 18.16 -12.29 7.12
CA ILE A 47 17.44 -11.01 7.03
C ILE A 47 18.38 -9.83 7.30
N PHE A 48 19.19 -9.90 8.36
CA PHE A 48 20.18 -8.88 8.69
C PHE A 48 21.16 -8.63 7.54
N ASN A 49 21.73 -9.70 6.97
CA ASN A 49 22.64 -9.60 5.82
C ASN A 49 21.94 -8.98 4.60
N SER A 50 20.64 -9.25 4.42
CA SER A 50 19.85 -8.68 3.33
C SER A 50 19.62 -7.17 3.52
N LEU A 51 19.26 -6.74 4.74
CA LEU A 51 19.10 -5.33 5.09
C LEU A 51 20.42 -4.56 5.00
N GLN A 52 21.53 -5.18 5.43
CA GLN A 52 22.87 -4.63 5.28
C GLN A 52 23.23 -4.43 3.80
N GLN A 53 22.98 -5.43 2.95
CA GLN A 53 23.21 -5.31 1.50
C GLN A 53 22.37 -4.21 0.84
N ILE A 54 21.14 -3.97 1.31
CA ILE A 54 20.29 -2.88 0.83
C ILE A 54 20.94 -1.52 1.08
N ILE A 55 21.53 -1.33 2.26
CA ILE A 55 22.25 -0.10 2.63
C ILE A 55 23.55 0.03 1.83
N GLU A 56 24.37 -1.02 1.79
CA GLU A 56 25.66 -1.04 1.09
C GLU A 56 25.51 -0.74 -0.41
N LYS A 57 24.47 -1.28 -1.04
CA LYS A 57 24.18 -1.05 -2.47
C LYS A 57 23.39 0.22 -2.73
N ARG A 58 23.11 1.02 -1.69
CA ARG A 58 22.34 2.27 -1.78
C ARG A 58 20.95 2.11 -2.40
N VAL A 59 20.33 0.92 -2.26
CA VAL A 59 18.93 0.72 -2.64
C VAL A 59 18.04 1.58 -1.74
N LEU A 60 18.35 1.60 -0.44
CA LEU A 60 17.91 2.63 0.48
C LEU A 60 19.12 3.15 1.26
N PRO A 61 19.30 4.48 1.36
CA PRO A 61 20.45 5.05 2.05
C PRO A 61 20.39 4.85 3.57
N ASN A 62 19.19 4.72 4.13
CA ASN A 62 18.92 4.49 5.55
C ASN A 62 17.60 3.70 5.71
N LEU A 63 17.53 2.88 6.76
CA LEU A 63 16.30 2.14 7.11
C LEU A 63 15.54 2.79 8.27
N GLN A 64 16.20 3.68 9.02
CA GLN A 64 15.61 4.35 10.18
C GLN A 64 14.31 5.11 9.86
N PRO A 65 14.18 5.90 8.77
CA PRO A 65 12.91 6.57 8.46
C PRO A 65 11.78 5.59 8.15
N LEU A 66 12.11 4.38 7.69
CA LEU A 66 11.14 3.32 7.43
C LEU A 66 10.69 2.67 8.74
N PHE A 67 11.64 2.37 9.65
CA PHE A 67 11.38 1.66 10.90
C PHE A 67 10.75 2.55 11.99
N ASP A 68 11.10 3.84 12.00
CA ASP A 68 10.63 4.81 13.01
C ASP A 68 9.53 5.73 12.49
N SER A 69 8.95 5.42 11.33
CA SER A 69 7.88 6.22 10.73
C SER A 69 6.72 6.43 11.72
N PRO A 70 6.26 7.67 11.95
CA PRO A 70 5.16 7.95 12.87
C PRO A 70 3.83 7.34 12.41
N LYS A 71 3.74 6.91 11.13
CA LYS A 71 2.57 6.22 10.57
C LYS A 71 2.48 4.74 10.95
N LEU A 72 3.52 4.20 11.58
CA LEU A 72 3.50 2.85 12.11
C LEU A 72 2.98 2.88 13.54
N ASP A 73 2.14 1.90 13.88
CA ASP A 73 1.66 1.76 15.24
C ASP A 73 2.83 1.61 16.24
N ARG A 74 2.60 2.08 17.47
CA ARG A 74 3.60 2.10 18.53
C ARG A 74 4.12 0.71 18.88
N GLU A 75 3.27 -0.31 18.89
CA GLU A 75 3.68 -1.68 19.22
C GLU A 75 4.61 -2.25 18.13
N LEU A 76 4.25 -2.04 16.87
CA LEU A 76 5.07 -2.48 15.74
C LEU A 76 6.43 -1.77 15.71
N ARG A 77 6.47 -0.45 15.92
CA ARG A 77 7.74 0.30 16.00
C ARG A 77 8.66 -0.23 17.09
N THR A 78 8.08 -0.57 18.24
CA THR A 78 8.84 -1.15 19.36
C THR A 78 9.42 -2.50 18.96
N THR A 79 8.60 -3.38 18.38
CA THR A 79 9.02 -4.72 17.92
C THR A 79 10.12 -4.65 16.86
N VAL A 80 9.96 -3.77 15.86
CA VAL A 80 10.94 -3.56 14.80
C VAL A 80 12.27 -3.05 15.38
N ARG A 81 12.22 -2.08 16.30
CA ARG A 81 13.42 -1.54 16.95
C ARG A 81 14.15 -2.59 17.79
N GLU A 82 13.43 -3.42 18.52
CA GLU A 82 14.03 -4.52 19.28
C GLU A 82 14.66 -5.58 18.36
N THR A 83 13.98 -5.90 17.27
CA THR A 83 14.41 -6.93 16.31
C THR A 83 15.62 -6.47 15.49
N PHE A 84 15.64 -5.20 15.08
CA PHE A 84 16.57 -4.61 14.11
C PHE A 84 17.35 -3.40 14.65
N LYS A 85 17.64 -3.38 15.96
CA LYS A 85 18.29 -2.26 16.67
C LYS A 85 19.51 -1.66 15.96
N GLU A 86 20.31 -2.50 15.30
CA GLU A 86 21.55 -2.12 14.60
C GLU A 86 21.30 -1.16 13.42
N PHE A 87 20.08 -1.16 12.88
CA PHE A 87 19.67 -0.29 11.78
C PHE A 87 18.86 0.94 12.24
N CYS A 88 18.51 1.00 13.52
CA CYS A 88 17.72 2.07 14.13
C CYS A 88 18.56 3.15 14.83
N SER A 89 19.86 2.92 15.02
CA SER A 89 20.78 3.90 15.60
C SER A 89 21.58 4.58 14.51
N ASN A 90 21.62 5.92 14.53
CA ASN A 90 22.32 6.75 13.56
C ASN A 90 23.74 6.23 13.32
N GLY A 91 24.07 6.00 12.05
CA GLY A 91 25.42 5.67 11.63
C GLY A 91 26.41 6.76 12.02
N ASN A 92 27.18 6.50 13.06
CA ASN A 92 28.59 6.86 13.06
C ASN A 92 29.35 5.59 12.72
N GLY A 93 29.85 5.54 11.49
CA GLY A 93 30.58 4.39 10.99
C GLY A 93 31.87 4.18 11.77
N GLU A 94 32.00 3.03 12.43
CA GLU A 94 33.28 2.36 12.61
C GLU A 94 33.08 0.87 12.35
N GLY A 95 33.96 0.33 11.51
CA GLY A 95 33.92 -1.03 11.05
C GLY A 95 34.31 -2.05 12.12
N VAL A 96 34.08 -3.31 11.76
CA VAL A 96 34.73 -4.53 12.25
C VAL A 96 35.96 -4.31 13.15
N SER A 97 35.82 -4.59 14.44
CA SER A 97 36.63 -5.58 15.19
C SER A 97 36.36 -5.45 16.69
N GLY A 98 36.10 -6.60 17.33
CA GLY A 98 36.08 -6.67 18.78
C GLY A 98 37.47 -6.46 19.40
N ILE A 99 37.49 -6.12 20.69
CA ILE A 99 38.37 -6.60 21.77
C ILE A 99 38.35 -5.58 22.94
N ARG A 100 37.92 -6.08 24.13
CA ARG A 100 38.24 -5.68 25.53
C ARG A 100 37.75 -4.30 26.03
N ASP A 101 37.01 -4.17 27.13
CA ASP A 101 37.11 -4.60 28.54
C ASP A 101 37.71 -3.53 29.48
N GLU A 102 36.99 -3.34 30.60
CA GLU A 102 37.29 -2.66 31.89
C GLU A 102 37.77 -1.19 31.99
N GLY A 103 37.05 -0.43 32.85
CA GLY A 103 37.67 0.15 34.05
C GLY A 103 37.83 1.68 34.19
N ASN A 104 37.07 2.25 35.14
CA ASN A 104 37.54 3.08 36.27
C ASN A 104 37.72 4.63 36.19
N GLU A 105 37.01 5.30 37.13
CA GLU A 105 37.34 6.46 38.00
C GLU A 105 37.64 7.91 37.51
N ASP A 106 36.78 8.83 38.00
CA ASP A 106 37.01 10.13 38.69
C ASP A 106 37.95 11.27 38.17
N ILE A 107 37.32 12.41 37.79
CA ILE A 107 37.44 13.84 38.27
C ILE A 107 38.87 14.50 38.39
N PRO A 108 39.18 15.81 38.09
CA PRO A 108 38.36 17.06 38.25
C PRO A 108 38.47 18.25 37.24
N ARG A 109 37.45 19.13 37.35
CA ARG A 109 37.33 20.61 37.19
C ARG A 109 38.56 21.48 36.82
N GLY A 110 38.32 22.46 35.93
CA GLY A 110 38.73 23.87 36.14
C GLY A 110 38.98 24.73 34.88
N GLY A 111 38.21 25.83 34.69
CA GLY A 111 38.60 26.97 33.84
C GLY A 111 37.46 27.68 33.10
N PRO A 112 37.25 29.01 33.27
CA PRO A 112 36.06 29.75 32.81
C PRO A 112 36.28 30.45 31.45
N ASP A 113 35.28 30.39 30.57
CA ASP A 113 34.90 31.49 29.66
C ASP A 113 33.63 31.08 28.91
N GLU A 114 32.52 31.72 29.28
CA GLU A 114 31.31 31.79 28.46
C GLU A 114 31.57 32.68 27.24
N PRO A 115 30.80 32.49 26.16
CA PRO A 115 29.72 33.44 25.97
C PRO A 115 28.35 32.74 25.89
N ALA A 116 27.48 33.11 26.84
CA ALA A 116 26.06 32.87 26.82
C ALA A 116 25.42 33.61 25.64
N PHE A 117 24.61 32.90 24.84
CA PHE A 117 23.70 33.54 23.90
C PHE A 117 22.39 33.87 24.63
N SER A 118 22.05 35.15 24.51
CA SER A 118 20.94 35.87 25.11
C SER A 118 19.59 35.15 24.99
N ASP A 119 18.94 35.01 26.13
CA ASP A 119 17.50 34.86 26.31
C ASP A 119 16.84 36.22 26.01
N ASP A 120 16.02 36.27 24.96
CA ASP A 120 14.88 37.18 24.81
C ASP A 120 14.27 36.91 23.43
N GLU A 121 13.06 36.34 23.39
CA GLU A 121 11.92 36.82 22.58
C GLU A 121 10.73 35.84 22.64
N ASP A 122 9.69 36.32 23.34
CA ASP A 122 8.25 36.02 23.24
C ASP A 122 7.74 34.58 23.48
N ASP A 123 7.36 34.37 24.74
CA ASP A 123 6.38 33.39 25.22
C ASP A 123 4.99 33.66 24.60
N ALA A 124 4.74 33.10 23.41
CA ALA A 124 3.39 32.84 22.94
C ALA A 124 3.09 31.35 23.20
N PRO A 125 2.07 31.01 24.00
CA PRO A 125 1.76 29.62 24.27
C PRO A 125 1.47 28.92 22.93
N PRO A 126 2.09 27.75 22.64
CA PRO A 126 1.71 27.00 21.47
C PRO A 126 0.23 26.68 21.64
N HIS A 127 -0.58 27.17 20.70
CA HIS A 127 -1.89 26.61 20.45
C HIS A 127 -1.65 25.10 20.28
N ILE A 128 -2.00 24.35 21.32
CA ILE A 128 -2.32 22.94 21.21
C ILE A 128 -3.52 22.95 20.27
N ALA A 129 -3.24 22.87 18.96
CA ALA A 129 -4.22 22.38 18.03
C ALA A 129 -4.49 20.97 18.55
N GLU A 130 -5.65 20.82 19.20
CA GLU A 130 -6.20 19.55 19.61
C GLU A 130 -5.94 18.57 18.46
N ASP A 131 -5.17 17.51 18.76
CA ASP A 131 -5.18 16.26 18.01
C ASP A 131 -6.65 15.81 17.99
N THR A 132 -7.42 16.35 17.06
CA THR A 132 -8.70 15.79 16.69
C THR A 132 -8.37 14.50 15.97
N ASP A 133 -8.69 13.37 16.60
CA ASP A 133 -8.75 12.03 16.02
C ASP A 133 -9.11 12.07 14.53
N ASP A 134 -8.09 12.07 13.66
CA ASP A 134 -8.22 11.91 12.20
C ASP A 134 -8.35 10.42 11.81
N ASP A 135 -8.52 9.55 12.81
CA ASP A 135 -8.61 8.09 12.66
C ASP A 135 -9.97 7.61 12.11
N ASP A 136 -10.94 8.52 11.95
CA ASP A 136 -12.23 8.23 11.30
C ASP A 136 -12.42 9.08 10.02
N LEU A 137 -11.50 8.95 9.05
CA LEU A 137 -11.80 9.35 7.68
C LEU A 137 -13.03 8.57 7.20
N PRO A 138 -14.13 9.24 6.81
CA PRO A 138 -15.33 8.54 6.40
C PRO A 138 -15.00 7.66 5.19
N LEU A 139 -15.59 6.46 5.12
CA LEU A 139 -15.37 5.53 4.00
C LEU A 139 -15.57 6.20 2.62
N SER A 140 -16.41 7.24 2.53
CA SER A 140 -16.56 8.05 1.32
C SER A 140 -15.27 8.74 0.88
N GLU A 141 -14.43 9.21 1.81
CA GLU A 141 -13.20 9.92 1.54
C GLU A 141 -12.03 8.98 1.22
N VAL A 142 -11.99 7.81 1.87
CA VAL A 142 -11.07 6.72 1.49
C VAL A 142 -11.38 6.24 0.07
N ARG A 143 -12.66 6.02 -0.25
CA ARG A 143 -13.10 5.58 -1.59
C ARG A 143 -12.92 6.65 -2.66
N ALA A 144 -13.01 7.92 -2.30
CA ALA A 144 -12.69 9.03 -3.20
C ALA A 144 -11.21 9.03 -3.60
N ARG A 145 -10.32 8.43 -2.79
CA ARG A 145 -8.90 8.24 -3.12
C ARG A 145 -8.64 6.97 -3.95
N GLU A 146 -9.39 5.89 -3.74
CA GLU A 146 -9.27 4.65 -4.53
C GLU A 146 -9.85 4.78 -5.95
N ARG A 147 -10.91 5.59 -6.14
CA ARG A 147 -11.51 5.86 -7.47
C ARG A 147 -10.48 6.36 -8.51
N PRO A 148 -9.67 7.40 -8.22
CA PRO A 148 -8.60 7.84 -9.10
C PRO A 148 -7.55 6.77 -9.39
N GLU A 149 -7.22 5.90 -8.42
CA GLU A 149 -6.21 4.85 -8.59
C GLU A 149 -6.71 3.75 -9.55
N LEU A 150 -7.98 3.36 -9.43
CA LEU A 150 -8.63 2.40 -10.33
C LEU A 150 -8.68 2.92 -11.78
N ALA A 151 -9.05 4.19 -11.96
CA ALA A 151 -9.03 4.81 -13.28
C ALA A 151 -7.58 4.96 -13.81
N ALA A 152 -6.62 5.34 -12.96
CA ALA A 152 -5.23 5.54 -13.35
C ALA A 152 -4.53 4.25 -13.82
N ALA A 153 -4.96 3.09 -13.33
CA ALA A 153 -4.48 1.77 -13.74
C ALA A 153 -4.84 1.42 -15.20
N LEU A 154 -5.83 2.11 -15.79
CA LEU A 154 -6.19 1.95 -17.19
C LEU A 154 -5.37 2.88 -18.11
N PRO A 155 -5.21 2.50 -19.39
CA PRO A 155 -4.73 3.40 -20.43
C PRO A 155 -5.40 4.78 -20.39
N VAL A 156 -4.62 5.83 -20.66
CA VAL A 156 -5.08 7.24 -20.55
C VAL A 156 -6.39 7.50 -21.31
N ILE A 157 -6.57 6.86 -22.48
CA ILE A 157 -7.78 6.99 -23.29
C ILE A 157 -9.05 6.40 -22.65
N LEU A 158 -8.88 5.43 -21.75
CA LEU A 158 -9.98 4.72 -21.08
C LEU A 158 -10.38 5.37 -19.76
N ARG A 159 -9.52 6.20 -19.17
CA ARG A 159 -9.78 6.90 -17.89
C ARG A 159 -11.12 7.64 -17.84
N PRO A 160 -11.50 8.47 -18.83
CA PRO A 160 -12.80 9.15 -18.77
C PRO A 160 -13.97 8.16 -18.77
N PHE A 161 -13.87 7.05 -19.51
CA PHE A 161 -14.91 6.01 -19.50
C PHE A 161 -14.97 5.26 -18.17
N ALA A 162 -13.81 5.04 -17.53
CA ALA A 162 -13.73 4.42 -16.22
C ALA A 162 -14.32 5.31 -15.12
N GLU A 163 -14.05 6.61 -15.17
CA GLU A 163 -14.64 7.62 -14.27
C GLU A 163 -16.16 7.68 -14.46
N THR A 164 -16.66 7.78 -15.70
CA THR A 164 -18.10 7.71 -15.99
C THR A 164 -18.72 6.43 -15.45
N LEU A 165 -18.04 5.28 -15.59
CA LEU A 165 -18.54 4.02 -15.08
C LEU A 165 -18.56 3.97 -13.53
N LEU A 166 -17.56 4.53 -12.86
CA LEU A 166 -17.50 4.63 -11.39
C LEU A 166 -18.59 5.54 -10.82
N ASP A 167 -19.03 6.54 -11.60
CA ASP A 167 -20.07 7.49 -11.23
C ASP A 167 -21.47 6.92 -11.52
N GLU A 168 -21.73 6.56 -12.78
CA GLU A 168 -23.07 6.15 -13.23
C GLU A 168 -23.41 4.70 -12.85
N ARG A 169 -22.42 3.80 -12.84
CA ARG A 169 -22.59 2.36 -12.55
C ARG A 169 -23.72 1.71 -13.35
N THR A 170 -23.83 2.06 -14.64
CA THR A 170 -24.84 1.51 -15.56
C THR A 170 -24.23 0.54 -16.57
N SER A 171 -25.08 -0.30 -17.17
CA SER A 171 -24.67 -1.18 -18.27
C SER A 171 -24.22 -0.38 -19.49
N VAL A 172 -24.77 0.81 -19.70
CA VAL A 172 -24.41 1.73 -20.80
C VAL A 172 -22.99 2.25 -20.62
N ALA A 173 -22.64 2.77 -19.43
CA ALA A 173 -21.30 3.24 -19.15
C ALA A 173 -20.26 2.11 -19.28
N ALA A 174 -20.62 0.90 -18.84
CA ALA A 174 -19.76 -0.28 -18.93
C ALA A 174 -19.52 -0.71 -20.39
N THR A 175 -20.58 -0.68 -21.21
CA THR A 175 -20.49 -0.95 -22.65
C THR A 175 -19.59 0.07 -23.34
N ALA A 176 -19.73 1.36 -23.02
CA ALA A 176 -18.89 2.42 -23.58
C ALA A 176 -17.39 2.21 -23.27
N LEU A 177 -17.07 1.83 -22.04
CA LEU A 177 -15.70 1.48 -21.64
C LEU A 177 -15.17 0.26 -22.41
N LEU A 178 -15.97 -0.81 -22.50
CA LEU A 178 -15.57 -2.06 -23.17
C LEU A 178 -15.44 -1.88 -24.70
N ASP A 179 -16.25 -1.04 -25.31
CA ASP A 179 -16.13 -0.69 -26.73
C ASP A 179 -14.86 0.12 -27.01
N ALA A 180 -14.50 1.02 -26.10
CA ALA A 180 -13.27 1.79 -26.16
C ALA A 180 -12.00 0.94 -25.92
N CYS A 181 -12.14 -0.25 -25.31
CA CYS A 181 -11.01 -1.19 -25.15
C CYS A 181 -10.47 -1.63 -26.51
N GLY A 182 -9.27 -1.11 -26.84
CA GLY A 182 -8.59 -1.31 -28.10
C GLY A 182 -7.08 -1.38 -27.91
N SER A 183 -6.31 -0.57 -28.65
CA SER A 183 -4.85 -0.43 -28.45
C SER A 183 -4.51 0.96 -27.91
N PRO A 184 -3.76 1.09 -26.80
CA PRO A 184 -3.27 0.00 -25.95
C PRO A 184 -4.39 -0.67 -25.16
N SER A 185 -4.38 -2.00 -25.10
CA SER A 185 -5.41 -2.77 -24.40
C SER A 185 -5.16 -2.72 -22.89
N PRO A 186 -6.19 -2.53 -22.07
CA PRO A 186 -6.05 -2.63 -20.62
C PRO A 186 -5.69 -4.07 -20.22
N THR A 187 -5.09 -4.24 -19.05
CA THR A 187 -4.87 -5.57 -18.49
C THR A 187 -6.19 -6.14 -17.94
N PRO A 188 -6.39 -7.47 -18.00
CA PRO A 188 -7.58 -8.10 -17.43
C PRO A 188 -7.76 -7.78 -15.94
N THR A 189 -6.66 -7.75 -15.18
CA THR A 189 -6.64 -7.43 -13.75
C THR A 189 -7.11 -6.00 -13.47
N ALA A 190 -6.61 -4.99 -14.19
CA ALA A 190 -7.03 -3.61 -13.96
C ALA A 190 -8.53 -3.39 -14.27
N LEU A 191 -9.04 -4.06 -15.31
CA LEU A 191 -10.49 -4.08 -15.55
C LEU A 191 -11.24 -4.84 -14.44
N ALA A 192 -10.71 -5.95 -13.96
CA ALA A 192 -11.35 -6.74 -12.90
C ALA A 192 -11.47 -5.94 -11.61
N ASP A 193 -10.38 -5.28 -11.18
CA ASP A 193 -10.37 -4.43 -9.97
C ASP A 193 -11.42 -3.31 -10.07
N LEU A 194 -11.55 -2.68 -11.24
CA LEU A 194 -12.57 -1.68 -11.50
C LEU A 194 -13.99 -2.26 -11.37
N PHE A 195 -14.28 -3.38 -12.04
CA PHE A 195 -15.60 -4.01 -11.99
C PHE A 195 -15.94 -4.57 -10.60
N VAL A 196 -14.96 -5.10 -9.86
CA VAL A 196 -15.12 -5.58 -8.49
C VAL A 196 -15.47 -4.41 -7.56
N ALA A 197 -14.76 -3.29 -7.66
CA ALA A 197 -15.08 -2.09 -6.87
C ALA A 197 -16.51 -1.61 -7.11
N ILE A 198 -16.97 -1.60 -8.37
CA ILE A 198 -18.34 -1.24 -8.74
C ILE A 198 -19.36 -2.21 -8.15
N LEU A 199 -19.07 -3.51 -8.20
CA LEU A 199 -19.96 -4.56 -7.70
C LEU A 199 -20.06 -4.59 -6.16
N GLN A 200 -18.97 -4.30 -5.45
CA GLN A 200 -18.95 -4.22 -3.99
C GLN A 200 -19.78 -3.03 -3.47
N GLU A 201 -19.82 -1.92 -4.22
CA GLU A 201 -20.65 -0.76 -3.89
C GLU A 201 -22.12 -0.93 -4.30
N ALA A 202 -22.42 -1.85 -5.22
CA ALA A 202 -23.78 -2.09 -5.68
C ALA A 202 -24.59 -2.90 -4.66
N PRO A 203 -25.90 -2.61 -4.50
CA PRO A 203 -26.77 -3.48 -3.73
C PRO A 203 -26.76 -4.90 -4.33
N PRO A 204 -26.81 -5.95 -3.49
CA PRO A 204 -26.79 -7.32 -3.98
C PRO A 204 -27.94 -7.54 -4.96
N LEU A 205 -27.62 -8.06 -6.13
CA LEU A 205 -28.59 -8.40 -7.16
C LEU A 205 -29.52 -9.49 -6.63
N LYS A 206 -30.70 -9.09 -6.16
CA LYS A 206 -31.76 -9.99 -5.72
C LYS A 206 -32.81 -10.02 -6.80
N MET A 207 -33.13 -11.22 -7.27
CA MET A 207 -34.22 -11.45 -8.20
C MET A 207 -35.32 -12.23 -7.50
N SER A 208 -36.54 -11.72 -7.57
CA SER A 208 -37.72 -12.41 -7.07
C SER A 208 -38.00 -13.67 -7.90
N ARG A 209 -38.78 -14.60 -7.33
CA ARG A 209 -39.13 -15.86 -8.01
C ARG A 209 -39.96 -15.64 -9.29
N PHE A 210 -40.62 -14.49 -9.40
CA PHE A 210 -41.41 -14.06 -10.54
C PHE A 210 -41.13 -12.58 -10.81
N PRO A 211 -40.00 -12.26 -11.47
CA PRO A 211 -39.56 -10.88 -11.57
C PRO A 211 -40.47 -10.08 -12.49
N SER A 212 -40.77 -8.85 -12.09
CA SER A 212 -41.46 -7.90 -12.95
C SER A 212 -40.54 -7.44 -14.09
N PRO A 213 -41.09 -6.95 -15.23
CA PRO A 213 -40.27 -6.36 -16.28
C PRO A 213 -39.35 -5.24 -15.78
N SER A 214 -39.83 -4.41 -14.85
CA SER A 214 -39.05 -3.34 -14.22
C SER A 214 -37.91 -3.84 -13.32
N GLU A 215 -38.12 -4.97 -12.62
CA GLU A 215 -37.09 -5.61 -11.79
C GLU A 215 -35.98 -6.18 -12.69
N LEU A 216 -36.36 -6.82 -13.81
CA LEU A 216 -35.42 -7.31 -14.81
C LEU A 216 -34.60 -6.17 -15.44
N GLU A 217 -35.25 -5.08 -15.84
CA GLU A 217 -34.55 -3.91 -16.39
C GLU A 217 -33.53 -3.34 -15.40
N THR A 218 -33.90 -3.26 -14.13
CA THR A 218 -33.00 -2.77 -13.07
C THR A 218 -31.76 -3.67 -12.91
N ILE A 219 -31.97 -4.99 -12.89
CA ILE A 219 -30.88 -5.98 -12.77
C ILE A 219 -29.98 -5.96 -14.01
N LEU A 220 -30.57 -5.94 -15.21
CA LEU A 220 -29.86 -5.91 -16.47
C LEU A 220 -29.10 -4.59 -16.70
N ASN A 221 -29.51 -3.51 -16.04
CA ASN A 221 -28.75 -2.26 -16.03
C ASN A 221 -27.48 -2.34 -15.15
N SER A 222 -27.22 -3.46 -14.47
CA SER A 222 -25.96 -3.63 -13.75
C SER A 222 -24.78 -3.74 -14.73
N PRO A 223 -23.64 -3.07 -14.44
CA PRO A 223 -22.44 -3.07 -15.27
C PRO A 223 -21.94 -4.46 -15.66
N ILE A 224 -22.03 -5.45 -14.77
CA ILE A 224 -21.55 -6.81 -15.01
C ILE A 224 -22.28 -7.50 -16.17
N PHE A 225 -23.55 -7.16 -16.41
CA PHE A 225 -24.31 -7.79 -17.49
C PHE A 225 -23.83 -7.38 -18.87
N SER A 226 -23.23 -6.18 -19.00
CA SER A 226 -22.65 -5.72 -20.26
C SER A 226 -21.55 -6.65 -20.77
N MET A 227 -20.79 -7.29 -19.88
CA MET A 227 -19.70 -8.19 -20.23
C MET A 227 -20.20 -9.43 -20.99
N PHE A 228 -21.37 -9.98 -20.63
CA PHE A 228 -21.91 -11.16 -21.30
C PHE A 228 -22.27 -10.90 -22.77
N HIS A 229 -22.62 -9.66 -23.12
CA HIS A 229 -22.90 -9.29 -24.51
C HIS A 229 -21.70 -9.58 -25.42
N TYR A 230 -20.48 -9.34 -24.94
CA TYR A 230 -19.23 -9.57 -25.69
C TYR A 230 -18.81 -11.05 -25.76
N LEU A 231 -19.42 -11.92 -24.96
CA LEU A 231 -19.18 -13.36 -25.00
C LEU A 231 -20.00 -14.08 -26.07
N VAL A 232 -21.10 -13.46 -26.51
CA VAL A 232 -21.96 -14.00 -27.57
C VAL A 232 -21.23 -13.96 -28.91
N PRO A 233 -21.13 -15.10 -29.63
CA PRO A 233 -20.50 -15.13 -30.95
C PRO A 233 -21.14 -14.12 -31.90
N GLY A 234 -20.32 -13.28 -32.55
CA GLY A 234 -20.77 -12.27 -33.52
C GLY A 234 -20.94 -10.85 -32.97
N ASN A 235 -20.96 -10.68 -31.64
CA ASN A 235 -21.17 -9.36 -31.01
C ASN A 235 -19.88 -8.59 -30.72
N SER A 236 -18.70 -9.21 -30.90
CA SER A 236 -17.41 -8.60 -30.56
C SER A 236 -16.25 -9.19 -31.35
N THR A 237 -15.14 -8.46 -31.43
CA THR A 237 -13.86 -8.99 -31.91
C THR A 237 -13.34 -10.09 -30.99
N GLU A 238 -12.57 -11.03 -31.55
CA GLU A 238 -11.98 -12.13 -30.78
C GLU A 238 -11.05 -11.62 -29.67
N GLY A 239 -10.29 -10.55 -29.93
CA GLY A 239 -9.42 -9.91 -28.94
C GLY A 239 -10.19 -9.34 -27.75
N ARG A 240 -11.29 -8.61 -27.99
CA ARG A 240 -12.12 -8.07 -26.91
C ARG A 240 -12.88 -9.17 -26.18
N ARG A 241 -13.37 -10.20 -26.89
CA ARG A 241 -13.99 -11.37 -26.26
C ARG A 241 -13.02 -12.08 -25.31
N LYS A 242 -11.77 -12.27 -25.74
CA LYS A 242 -10.72 -12.85 -24.90
C LYS A 242 -10.43 -11.98 -23.67
N LEU A 243 -10.28 -10.67 -23.85
CA LEU A 243 -10.09 -9.72 -22.74
C LEU A 243 -11.22 -9.83 -21.71
N VAL A 244 -12.48 -9.80 -22.16
CA VAL A 244 -13.66 -9.91 -21.29
C VAL A 244 -13.69 -11.24 -20.54
N LEU A 245 -13.35 -12.36 -21.21
CA LEU A 245 -13.25 -13.67 -20.56
C LEU A 245 -12.17 -13.71 -19.48
N GLU A 246 -10.99 -13.16 -19.77
CA GLU A 246 -9.90 -13.08 -18.80
C GLU A 246 -10.27 -12.17 -17.63
N THR A 247 -10.92 -11.03 -17.88
CA THR A 247 -11.43 -10.15 -16.82
C THR A 247 -12.44 -10.87 -15.93
N LEU A 248 -13.42 -11.59 -16.49
CA LEU A 248 -14.39 -12.35 -15.69
C LEU A 248 -13.71 -13.45 -14.86
N LYS A 249 -12.65 -14.07 -15.39
CA LYS A 249 -11.85 -15.04 -14.64
C LYS A 249 -11.16 -14.38 -13.44
N GLU A 250 -10.55 -13.21 -13.64
CA GLU A 250 -9.91 -12.45 -12.56
C GLU A 250 -10.93 -12.01 -11.50
N ILE A 251 -12.12 -11.53 -11.91
CA ILE A 251 -13.23 -11.19 -10.99
C ILE A 251 -13.62 -12.40 -10.15
N TYR A 252 -13.68 -13.61 -10.73
CA TYR A 252 -14.03 -14.83 -10.00
C TYR A 252 -12.96 -15.28 -9.00
N THR A 253 -11.70 -14.90 -9.21
CA THR A 253 -10.59 -15.25 -8.31
C THR A 253 -10.42 -14.33 -7.11
N GLN A 254 -11.06 -13.16 -7.13
CA GLN A 254 -11.08 -12.18 -6.03
C GLN A 254 -12.23 -12.48 -5.05
#